data_AF-A0A7Y5RYZ6-F1
#
_entry.id   AF-A0A7Y5RYZ6-F1
#
_cell.length_a   1.000
_cell.length_b   1.000
_cell.length_c   1.000
_cell.angle_alpha   90.00
_cell.angle_beta   90.00
_cell.angle_gamma   90.00
#
_symmetry.space_group_name_H-M   'P 1'
#
loop_
_entity.id
_entity.type
_entity.pdbx_description
1 polymer ?
#
loop_
_entity_poly.entity_id
_entity_poly.type
_entity_poly.pdbx_seq_one_letter_code
_entity_poly.pdbx_strand_id
1 'polypeptide(L)'
;MDGLELLQQAQAAGLTVRAEGDRIRVRGPKQAEPLACLLIQNKDAVLRALARQSGSFHYTDEVMELGDVCAGWTPTRWAAELRRKADCCDRYRPDIAAYYRKWAEDIEARLRGANP
;
A
#
# COMPACT_ATOMS: atom_id res chain seq x y z
N MET A 1 11.76 19.98 0.58
CA MET A 1 12.60 18.76 0.44
C MET A 1 11.66 17.60 0.12
N ASP A 2 12.08 16.66 -0.74
CA ASP A 2 11.23 15.54 -1.12
C ASP A 2 11.17 14.49 0.02
N GLY A 3 9.97 13.96 0.28
CA GLY A 3 9.76 12.92 1.28
C GLY A 3 10.46 11.61 0.92
N LEU A 4 10.65 11.34 -0.38
CA LEU A 4 11.37 10.16 -0.86
C LEU A 4 12.87 10.23 -0.55
N GLU A 5 13.51 11.37 -0.82
CA GLU A 5 14.92 11.60 -0.52
C GLU A 5 15.20 11.47 0.99
N LEU A 6 14.32 12.04 1.82
CA LEU A 6 14.39 11.93 3.29
C LEU A 6 14.32 10.46 3.76
N LEU A 7 13.44 9.65 3.17
CA LEU A 7 13.33 8.22 3.49
C LEU A 7 14.59 7.44 3.08
N GLN A 8 15.17 7.76 1.91
CA GLN A 8 16.42 7.13 1.45
C GLN A 8 17.60 7.46 2.37
N GLN A 9 17.73 8.74 2.76
CA GLN A 9 18.74 9.17 3.73
C GLN A 9 18.54 8.49 5.09
N ALA A 10 17.28 8.39 5.55
CA ALA A 10 16.94 7.72 6.80
C ALA A 10 17.38 6.25 6.78
N GLN A 11 17.07 5.54 5.69
CA GLN A 11 17.48 4.14 5.52
C GLN A 11 19.01 3.99 5.49
N ALA A 12 19.71 4.88 4.77
CA ALA A 12 21.18 4.88 4.73
C ALA A 12 21.80 5.15 6.11
N ALA A 13 21.15 5.96 6.94
CA ALA A 13 21.56 6.22 8.33
C ALA A 13 21.15 5.11 9.32
N GLY A 14 20.51 4.03 8.84
CA GLY A 14 20.06 2.90 9.67
C GLY A 14 18.74 3.16 10.41
N LEU A 15 17.99 4.20 10.03
CA LEU A 15 16.64 4.42 10.53
C LEU A 15 15.64 3.56 9.74
N THR A 16 14.71 2.94 10.45
CA THR A 16 13.50 2.34 9.92
C THR A 16 12.33 3.29 10.16
N VAL A 17 11.65 3.68 9.09
CA VAL A 17 10.48 4.57 9.14
C VAL A 17 9.26 3.79 8.66
N ARG A 18 8.16 3.84 9.42
CA ARG A 18 6.88 3.22 9.05
C ARG A 18 5.72 4.18 9.28
N ALA A 19 4.67 4.05 8.46
CA ALA A 19 3.40 4.71 8.71
C ALA A 19 2.53 3.85 9.64
N GLU A 20 1.96 4.47 10.67
CA GLU A 20 0.94 3.89 11.56
C GLU A 20 -0.27 4.83 11.54
N GLY A 21 -1.18 4.61 10.58
CA GLY A 21 -2.31 5.52 10.32
C GLY A 21 -1.83 6.90 9.89
N ASP A 22 -2.17 7.92 10.67
CA ASP A 22 -1.75 9.31 10.46
C ASP A 22 -0.40 9.64 11.11
N ARG A 23 0.30 8.66 11.69
CA ARG A 23 1.56 8.86 12.41
C ARG A 23 2.73 8.21 11.68
N ILE A 24 3.92 8.76 11.89
CA ILE A 24 5.16 8.11 11.49
C ILE A 24 5.83 7.52 12.74
N ARG A 25 6.29 6.28 12.63
CA ARG A 25 7.11 5.62 13.63
C ARG A 25 8.52 5.50 13.09
N VAL A 26 9.46 6.11 13.79
CA VAL A 26 10.89 6.07 13.47
C VAL A 26 11.61 5.21 14.51
N ARG A 27 12.41 4.25 14.08
CA ARG A 27 13.29 3.43 14.93
C ARG A 27 14.68 3.42 14.35
N GLY A 28 15.71 3.42 15.19
CA GLY A 28 17.08 3.24 14.73
C GLY A 28 18.11 3.77 15.71
N PRO A 29 19.37 3.93 15.28
CA PRO A 29 20.47 4.32 16.16
C PRO A 29 20.34 5.77 16.63
N LYS A 30 20.71 6.03 17.89
CA LYS A 30 20.63 7.38 18.50
C LYS A 30 21.37 8.46 17.70
N GLN A 31 22.48 8.12 17.06
CA GLN A 31 23.27 9.06 16.25
C GLN A 31 22.51 9.63 15.04
N ALA A 32 21.42 8.99 14.61
CA ALA A 32 20.56 9.46 13.52
C ALA A 32 19.36 10.29 14.01
N GLU A 33 19.33 10.67 15.30
CA GLU A 33 18.28 11.52 15.88
C GLU A 33 18.02 12.83 15.09
N PRO A 34 19.02 13.58 14.61
CA PRO A 34 18.76 14.80 13.82
C PRO A 34 17.93 14.50 12.56
N LEU A 35 18.17 13.35 11.93
CA LEU A 35 17.45 12.92 10.75
C LEU A 35 16.04 12.43 11.11
N ALA A 36 15.85 11.84 12.28
CA ALA A 36 14.52 11.51 12.83
C ALA A 36 13.68 12.77 13.08
N CYS A 37 14.28 13.84 13.61
CA CYS A 37 13.61 15.14 13.77
C CYS A 37 13.21 15.74 12.42
N LEU A 38 14.08 15.67 11.41
CA LEU A 38 13.77 16.15 10.05
C LEU A 38 12.61 15.39 9.41
N LEU A 39 12.53 14.07 9.61
CA LEU A 39 11.38 13.26 9.17
C LEU A 39 10.07 13.71 9.83
N ILE A 40 10.10 14.02 11.13
CA ILE A 40 8.93 14.49 11.89
C ILE A 40 8.50 15.89 11.41
N GLN A 41 9.44 16.79 11.16
CA GLN A 41 9.14 18.13 10.62
C GLN A 41 8.52 18.08 9.23
N ASN A 42 8.88 17.08 8.42
CA ASN A 42 8.36 16.86 7.06
C ASN A 42 7.29 15.77 7.00
N LYS A 43 6.56 15.53 8.10
CA LYS A 43 5.62 14.42 8.28
C LYS A 43 4.72 14.16 7.07
N ASP A 44 4.07 15.17 6.52
CA ASP A 44 3.11 14.99 5.43
C ASP A 44 3.77 14.51 4.13
N ALA A 45 4.95 15.05 3.82
CA ALA A 45 5.72 14.61 2.65
C ALA A 45 6.22 13.16 2.85
N VAL A 46 6.65 12.83 4.06
CA VAL A 46 7.09 11.48 4.44
C VAL A 46 5.93 10.49 4.39
N LEU A 47 4.74 10.83 4.90
CA LEU A 47 3.56 9.98 4.83
C LEU A 47 3.11 9.73 3.38
N ARG A 48 3.11 10.77 2.54
CA ARG A 48 2.82 10.60 1.10
C ARG A 48 3.86 9.71 0.41
N ALA A 49 5.13 9.88 0.72
CA ALA A 49 6.20 9.05 0.15
C ALA A 49 6.12 7.58 0.66
N LEU A 50 5.82 7.38 1.94
CA LEU A 50 5.59 6.05 2.52
C LEU A 50 4.36 5.38 1.90
N ALA A 51 3.26 6.11 1.68
CA ALA A 51 2.08 5.59 1.00
C ALA A 51 2.41 5.12 -0.44
N ARG A 52 3.26 5.88 -1.16
CA ARG A 52 3.74 5.50 -2.51
C ARG A 52 4.71 4.32 -2.51
N GLN A 53 5.61 4.21 -1.50
CA GLN A 53 6.56 3.09 -1.39
C GLN A 53 5.92 1.81 -0.88
N SER A 54 4.89 1.91 -0.04
CA SER A 54 4.34 0.75 0.67
C SER A 54 3.43 -0.11 -0.19
N GLY A 55 3.09 0.28 -1.43
CA GLY A 55 2.22 -0.51 -2.31
C GLY A 55 0.99 -1.04 -1.58
N SER A 56 0.44 -0.23 -0.67
CA SER A 56 -0.63 -0.63 0.24
C SER A 56 -1.94 -0.22 -0.39
N PHE A 57 -2.79 -1.20 -0.70
CA PHE A 57 -4.17 -0.97 -1.09
C PHE A 57 -4.89 -0.19 0.02
N HIS A 58 -5.23 1.06 -0.24
CA HIS A 58 -6.10 1.84 0.64
C HIS A 58 -7.50 1.84 0.06
N TYR A 59 -8.46 1.32 0.84
CA TYR A 59 -9.87 1.50 0.56
C TYR A 59 -10.27 2.88 1.10
N THR A 60 -10.61 3.80 0.21
CA THR A 60 -11.42 4.96 0.55
C THR A 60 -12.82 4.71 -0.03
N ASP A 61 -13.85 4.93 0.79
CA ASP A 61 -15.21 4.36 0.72
C ASP A 61 -15.97 4.45 -0.61
N GLU A 62 -15.48 5.14 -1.65
CA GLU A 62 -16.31 5.44 -2.82
C GLU A 62 -15.65 5.19 -4.19
N VAL A 63 -14.33 4.95 -4.29
CA VAL A 63 -13.69 4.69 -5.61
C VAL A 63 -12.51 3.71 -5.48
N MET A 64 -12.59 2.59 -6.18
CA MET A 64 -11.46 1.67 -6.35
C MET A 64 -10.53 2.20 -7.46
N GLU A 65 -9.58 3.06 -7.08
CA GLU A 65 -8.48 3.43 -7.97
C GLU A 65 -7.49 2.27 -8.08
N LEU A 66 -7.25 1.79 -9.30
CA LEU A 66 -6.28 0.73 -9.56
C LEU A 66 -4.87 1.36 -9.46
N GLY A 67 -4.31 1.42 -8.26
CA GLY A 67 -2.91 1.79 -8.06
C GLY A 67 -1.96 0.73 -8.63
N ASP A 68 -0.69 1.11 -8.80
CA ASP A 68 0.38 0.22 -9.28
C ASP A 68 0.42 -1.06 -8.43
N VAL A 69 0.10 -2.19 -9.06
CA VAL A 69 0.21 -3.50 -8.44
C VAL A 69 1.69 -3.74 -8.13
N CYS A 70 2.04 -4.19 -6.91
CA CYS A 70 3.42 -4.45 -6.50
C CYS A 70 4.22 -5.16 -7.61
N ALA A 71 5.49 -4.79 -7.82
CA ALA A 71 6.34 -5.40 -8.85
C ALA A 71 6.25 -6.94 -8.81
N GLY A 72 5.88 -7.56 -9.95
CA GLY A 72 5.68 -9.01 -10.09
C GLY A 72 4.24 -9.50 -9.91
N TRP A 73 3.32 -8.64 -9.48
CA TRP A 73 1.89 -8.92 -9.47
C TRP A 73 1.21 -8.35 -10.71
N THR A 74 0.62 -9.23 -11.51
CA THR A 74 -0.20 -8.84 -12.65
C THR A 74 -1.66 -8.69 -12.24
N PRO A 75 -2.48 -7.92 -12.97
CA PRO A 75 -3.92 -7.86 -12.73
C PRO A 75 -4.57 -9.25 -12.67
N THR A 76 -4.14 -10.19 -13.52
CA THR A 76 -4.59 -11.60 -13.51
C THR A 76 -4.26 -12.31 -12.20
N ARG A 77 -3.02 -12.19 -11.72
CA ARG A 77 -2.60 -12.79 -10.43
C ARG A 77 -3.37 -12.18 -9.26
N TRP A 78 -3.67 -10.89 -9.34
CA TRP A 78 -4.42 -10.20 -8.31
C TRP A 78 -5.88 -10.66 -8.26
N ALA A 79 -6.56 -10.77 -9.40
CA ALA A 79 -7.91 -11.34 -9.47
C ALA A 79 -7.96 -12.77 -8.90
N ALA A 80 -6.97 -13.62 -9.21
CA ALA A 80 -6.89 -14.97 -8.67
C ALA A 80 -6.72 -15.00 -7.14
N GLU A 81 -5.88 -14.13 -6.57
CA GLU A 81 -5.74 -14.05 -5.10
C GLU A 81 -7.01 -13.53 -4.42
N LEU A 82 -7.73 -12.60 -5.06
CA LEU A 82 -9.04 -12.14 -4.56
C LEU A 82 -10.08 -13.27 -4.56
N ARG A 83 -10.12 -14.11 -5.61
CA ARG A 83 -10.97 -15.32 -5.63
C ARG A 83 -10.59 -16.27 -4.48
N ARG A 84 -9.30 -16.57 -4.29
CA ARG A 84 -8.82 -17.42 -3.19
C ARG A 84 -9.26 -16.88 -1.82
N LYS A 85 -9.15 -15.57 -1.59
CA LYS A 85 -9.60 -14.91 -0.36
C LYS A 85 -11.12 -15.00 -0.19
N ALA A 86 -11.89 -14.83 -1.25
CA ALA A 86 -13.33 -15.00 -1.22
C ALA A 86 -13.71 -16.42 -0.76
N ASP A 87 -13.08 -17.44 -1.34
CA ASP A 87 -13.33 -18.84 -0.99
C ASP A 87 -12.97 -19.15 0.47
N CYS A 88 -11.87 -18.58 0.97
CA CYS A 88 -11.51 -18.71 2.40
C CYS A 88 -12.54 -18.04 3.33
N CYS A 89 -13.11 -16.91 2.92
CA CYS A 89 -14.07 -16.16 3.73
C CYS A 89 -15.50 -16.69 3.62
N ASP A 90 -15.85 -17.44 2.58
CA ASP A 90 -17.23 -17.78 2.21
C ASP A 90 -18.05 -18.40 3.34
N ARG A 91 -17.40 -19.25 4.14
CA ARG A 91 -18.05 -19.99 5.21
C ARG A 91 -18.39 -19.15 6.45
N TYR A 92 -17.59 -18.12 6.75
CA TYR A 92 -17.64 -17.42 8.04
C TYR A 92 -17.90 -15.92 7.91
N ARG A 93 -17.64 -15.34 6.74
CA ARG A 93 -17.80 -13.93 6.40
C ARG A 93 -18.25 -13.79 4.94
N PRO A 94 -19.49 -14.21 4.62
CA PRO A 94 -20.01 -14.16 3.24
C PRO A 94 -20.13 -12.73 2.71
N ASP A 95 -20.32 -11.75 3.61
CA ASP A 95 -20.25 -10.32 3.33
C ASP A 95 -18.90 -9.93 2.72
N ILE A 96 -17.80 -10.32 3.39
CA ILE A 96 -16.44 -10.07 2.93
C ILE A 96 -16.15 -10.86 1.64
N ALA A 97 -16.60 -12.11 1.56
CA ALA A 97 -16.40 -12.94 0.37
C ALA A 97 -17.04 -12.31 -0.87
N ALA A 98 -18.23 -11.71 -0.74
CA ALA A 98 -18.91 -11.01 -1.82
C ALA A 98 -18.10 -9.80 -2.33
N TYR A 99 -17.49 -9.02 -1.44
CA TYR A 99 -16.62 -7.90 -1.84
C TYR A 99 -15.41 -8.38 -2.67
N TYR A 100 -14.71 -9.41 -2.19
CA TYR A 100 -13.56 -9.96 -2.92
C TYR A 100 -13.94 -10.52 -4.30
N ARG A 101 -15.10 -11.19 -4.42
CA ARG A 101 -15.62 -11.65 -5.72
C ARG A 101 -15.88 -10.49 -6.66
N LYS A 102 -16.58 -9.47 -6.20
CA LYS A 102 -16.91 -8.28 -7.00
C LYS A 102 -15.64 -7.60 -7.53
N TRP A 103 -14.60 -7.46 -6.71
CA TRP A 103 -13.34 -6.87 -7.14
C TRP A 103 -12.58 -7.74 -8.16
N ALA A 104 -12.56 -9.06 -7.98
CA ALA A 104 -11.99 -9.96 -8.97
C ALA A 104 -12.72 -9.84 -10.32
N GLU A 105 -14.05 -9.79 -10.29
CA GLU A 105 -14.90 -9.66 -11.48
C GLU A 105 -14.65 -8.35 -12.24
N ASP A 106 -14.52 -7.23 -11.53
CA ASP A 106 -14.19 -5.93 -12.12
C ASP A 106 -12.83 -5.96 -12.84
N ILE A 107 -11.82 -6.58 -12.23
CA ILE A 107 -10.49 -6.71 -12.83
C ILE A 107 -10.57 -7.59 -14.10
N GLU A 108 -11.23 -8.75 -14.00
CA GLU A 108 -11.42 -9.67 -15.13
C GLU A 108 -12.19 -9.01 -16.27
N ALA A 109 -13.23 -8.22 -15.97
CA ALA A 109 -14.01 -7.50 -16.96
C ALA A 109 -13.18 -6.42 -17.69
N ARG A 110 -12.38 -5.65 -16.94
CA ARG A 110 -11.46 -4.67 -17.53
C ARG A 110 -10.41 -5.33 -18.42
N LEU A 111 -9.87 -6.49 -18.01
CA LEU A 111 -8.93 -7.26 -18.84
C LEU A 111 -9.56 -7.78 -20.13
N ARG A 112 -10.83 -8.22 -20.09
CA ARG A 112 -11.57 -8.62 -21.30
C ARG A 112 -11.85 -7.44 -22.23
N GLY A 113 -12.15 -6.25 -21.68
CA GLY A 113 -12.40 -5.03 -22.45
C GLY A 113 -11.14 -4.31 -22.94
N ALA A 114 -9.97 -4.61 -22.37
CA ALA A 114 -8.67 -4.04 -22.75
C ALA A 114 -7.96 -4.83 -23.87
N ASN A 115 -8.60 -5.85 -24.44
CA ASN A 115 -8.08 -6.61 -25.55
C ASN A 115 -8.61 -6.01 -26.87
N PRO A 116 -7.79 -5.31 -27.68
CA PRO A 116 -8.19 -4.86 -29.01
C PRO A 116 -8.42 -6.04 -29.98
#